data_AF-A0A512C784-F1
#
_entry.id   AF-A0A512C784-F1
#
_cell.length_a   1.000
_cell.length_b   1.000
_cell.length_c   1.000
_cell.angle_alpha   90.00
_cell.angle_beta   90.00
_cell.angle_gamma   90.00
#
_symmetry.space_group_name_H-M   'P 1'
#
loop_
_entity.id
_entity.type
_entity.pdbx_description
1 polymer ?
#
loop_
_entity_poly.entity_id
_entity_poly.type
_entity_poly.pdbx_seq_one_letter_code
_entity_poly.pdbx_strand_id
1 'polypeptide(L)'
;MKKILIMIAMVAVTSLTYAQGQRGQRPEPPTTAEIIKTATKELGLSEEQATEWTTIHEKYADEMKDRSTAKDAREKMDAELQATLTENQLETYIESKKKRESSRPARKPRN
;
A
#
# COMPACT_ATOMS: atom_id res chain seq x y z
N MET A 1 26.23 -41.69 -35.87
CA MET A 1 26.13 -40.51 -34.98
C MET A 1 25.09 -39.50 -35.49
N LYS A 2 23.80 -39.84 -35.44
CA LYS A 2 22.67 -38.93 -35.80
C LYS A 2 21.49 -39.00 -34.81
N LYS A 3 21.52 -39.95 -33.87
CA LYS A 3 20.41 -40.22 -32.93
C LYS A 3 20.53 -39.49 -31.59
N ILE A 4 21.68 -38.88 -31.30
CA ILE A 4 21.94 -38.18 -30.02
C ILE A 4 21.38 -36.75 -30.05
N LEU A 5 21.22 -36.14 -31.24
CA LEU A 5 20.75 -34.76 -31.36
C LEU A 5 19.25 -34.56 -31.05
N ILE A 6 18.44 -35.62 -31.06
CA ILE A 6 16.99 -35.51 -30.86
C ILE A 6 16.61 -35.45 -29.36
N MET A 7 17.46 -35.96 -28.45
CA MET A 7 17.15 -36.02 -27.02
C MET A 7 17.34 -34.70 -26.27
N ILE A 8 18.11 -33.75 -26.81
CA ILE A 8 18.42 -32.46 -26.15
C ILE A 8 17.29 -31.43 -26.37
N ALA A 9 16.44 -31.61 -27.39
CA ALA A 9 15.36 -30.68 -27.70
C ALA A 9 14.18 -30.75 -26.71
N MET A 10 14.02 -31.83 -25.95
CA MET A 10 12.84 -32.05 -25.11
C MET A 10 12.93 -31.42 -23.70
N VAL A 11 14.12 -30.98 -23.28
CA VAL A 11 14.36 -30.43 -21.92
C VAL A 11 14.19 -28.89 -21.88
N ALA A 12 14.20 -28.22 -23.02
CA ALA A 12 14.12 -26.75 -23.07
C ALA A 12 12.70 -26.18 -22.90
N VAL A 13 11.64 -26.99 -22.98
CA VAL A 13 10.24 -26.52 -22.96
C VAL A 13 9.67 -26.43 -21.54
N THR A 14 10.29 -27.05 -20.54
CA THR A 14 9.78 -27.08 -19.16
C THR A 14 10.16 -25.86 -18.31
N SER A 15 11.06 -24.99 -18.78
CA SER A 15 11.49 -23.79 -18.03
C SER A 15 10.62 -22.55 -18.28
N LEU A 16 9.79 -22.52 -19.33
CA LEU A 16 8.91 -21.38 -19.61
C LEU A 16 7.67 -21.31 -18.68
N THR A 17 7.27 -22.41 -18.06
CA THR A 17 6.05 -22.46 -17.23
C THR A 17 6.23 -21.90 -15.82
N TYR A 18 7.46 -21.83 -15.32
CA TYR A 18 7.73 -21.32 -13.96
C TYR A 18 7.69 -19.78 -13.85
N ALA A 19 7.86 -19.06 -14.96
CA ALA A 19 7.87 -17.59 -14.96
C ALA A 19 6.47 -16.95 -15.00
N GLN A 20 5.43 -17.69 -15.40
CA GLN A 20 4.08 -17.15 -15.60
C GLN A 20 3.13 -17.39 -14.40
N GLY A 21 3.53 -18.21 -13.43
CA GLY A 21 2.63 -18.71 -12.36
C GLY A 21 2.65 -17.98 -11.02
N GLN A 22 3.68 -17.21 -10.70
CA GLN A 22 3.77 -16.51 -9.40
C GLN A 22 3.36 -15.04 -9.52
N ARG A 23 2.09 -14.77 -9.85
CA ARG A 23 1.45 -13.56 -9.31
C ARG A 23 1.33 -13.79 -7.81
N GLY A 24 2.38 -13.46 -7.07
CA GLY A 24 2.42 -13.61 -5.61
C GLY A 24 1.16 -13.05 -4.98
N GLN A 25 0.63 -13.76 -3.98
CA GLN A 25 -0.48 -13.27 -3.18
C GLN A 25 -0.15 -11.85 -2.73
N ARG A 26 -0.92 -10.88 -3.23
CA ARG A 26 -0.76 -9.50 -2.80
C ARG A 26 -1.22 -9.47 -1.34
N PRO A 27 -0.38 -8.98 -0.41
CA PRO A 27 -0.80 -8.84 0.97
C PRO A 27 -2.08 -8.01 1.02
N GLU A 28 -3.00 -8.43 1.89
CA GLU A 28 -4.24 -7.70 2.12
C GLU A 28 -3.94 -6.28 2.58
N PRO A 29 -4.77 -5.29 2.19
CA PRO A 29 -4.62 -3.95 2.69
C PRO A 29 -4.78 -3.95 4.23
N PRO A 30 -4.00 -3.13 4.95
CA PRO A 30 -4.11 -3.05 6.40
C PRO A 30 -5.49 -2.55 6.80
N THR A 31 -6.00 -3.07 7.91
CA THR A 31 -7.24 -2.61 8.53
C THR A 31 -7.08 -1.25 9.19
N THR A 32 -8.17 -0.52 9.42
CA THR A 32 -8.15 0.76 10.16
C THR A 32 -7.47 0.63 11.52
N ALA A 33 -7.74 -0.46 12.24
CA ALA A 33 -7.11 -0.71 13.55
C ALA A 33 -5.58 -0.87 13.44
N GLU A 34 -5.09 -1.54 12.40
CA GLU A 34 -3.64 -1.69 12.16
C GLU A 34 -2.99 -0.37 11.74
N ILE A 35 -3.68 0.43 10.93
CA ILE A 35 -3.24 1.77 10.54
C ILE A 35 -3.09 2.65 11.78
N ILE A 36 -4.12 2.69 12.63
CA ILE A 36 -4.10 3.49 13.87
C ILE A 36 -3.04 2.97 14.83
N LYS A 37 -2.93 1.66 15.03
CA LYS A 37 -1.88 1.06 15.87
C LYS A 37 -0.48 1.46 15.40
N THR A 38 -0.25 1.47 14.10
CA THR A 38 1.03 1.88 13.51
C THR A 38 1.25 3.37 13.72
N ALA A 39 0.23 4.20 13.49
CA ALA A 39 0.31 5.65 13.70
C ALA A 39 0.53 6.00 15.17
N THR A 40 -0.14 5.34 16.11
CA THR A 40 0.09 5.48 17.55
C THR A 40 1.54 5.16 17.92
N LYS A 41 2.12 4.11 17.32
CA LYS A 41 3.51 3.74 17.55
C LYS A 41 4.50 4.74 16.95
N GLU A 42 4.24 5.25 15.75
CA GLU A 42 5.14 6.14 15.02
C GLU A 42 5.05 7.60 15.48
N LEU A 43 3.86 8.07 15.83
CA LEU A 43 3.57 9.46 16.18
C LEU A 43 3.34 9.66 17.69
N GLY A 44 3.24 8.58 18.47
CA GLY A 44 2.90 8.67 19.89
C GLY A 44 1.52 9.29 20.12
N LEU A 45 0.51 8.86 19.36
CA LEU A 45 -0.86 9.38 19.49
C LEU A 45 -1.41 9.14 20.91
N SER A 46 -2.14 10.11 21.46
CA SER A 46 -2.93 9.92 22.68
C SER A 46 -4.12 8.99 22.42
N GLU A 47 -4.77 8.50 23.49
CA GLU A 47 -5.99 7.70 23.38
C GLU A 47 -7.14 8.48 22.72
N GLU A 48 -7.23 9.79 23.01
CA GLU A 48 -8.19 10.70 22.40
C GLU A 48 -7.93 10.84 20.89
N GLN A 49 -6.69 11.11 20.49
CA GLN A 49 -6.30 11.20 19.08
C GLN A 49 -6.56 9.88 18.33
N ALA A 50 -6.25 8.73 18.93
CA ALA A 50 -6.53 7.43 18.32
C ALA A 50 -8.03 7.15 18.12
N THR A 51 -8.86 7.62 19.07
CA THR A 51 -10.33 7.53 18.98
C THR A 51 -10.87 8.45 17.88
N GLU A 52 -10.36 9.68 17.79
CA GLU A 52 -10.69 10.61 16.71
C GLU A 52 -10.30 10.04 15.34
N TRP A 53 -9.11 9.44 15.24
CA TRP A 53 -8.66 8.79 14.01
C TRP A 53 -9.58 7.65 13.58
N THR A 54 -10.09 6.87 14.53
CA THR A 54 -11.08 5.80 14.25
C THR A 54 -12.34 6.40 13.64
N THR A 55 -12.88 7.44 14.29
CA THR A 55 -14.07 8.15 13.83
C THR A 55 -13.89 8.76 12.43
N ILE A 56 -12.73 9.37 12.17
CA ILE A 56 -12.41 9.95 10.87
C ILE A 56 -12.36 8.86 9.79
N HIS A 57 -11.74 7.72 10.06
CA HIS A 57 -11.71 6.62 9.08
C HIS A 57 -13.10 6.03 8.80
N GLU A 58 -13.94 5.88 9.83
CA GLU A 58 -15.32 5.42 9.69
C GLU A 58 -16.16 6.38 8.86
N LYS A 59 -16.02 7.69 9.08
CA LYS A 59 -16.73 8.75 8.34
C LYS A 59 -16.49 8.66 6.82
N TYR A 60 -15.28 8.32 6.38
CA TYR A 60 -14.93 8.22 4.96
C TYR A 60 -14.97 6.78 4.41
N ALA A 61 -15.34 5.78 5.22
CA ALA A 61 -15.26 4.37 4.84
C ALA A 61 -16.11 4.04 3.60
N ASP A 62 -17.30 4.63 3.48
CA ASP A 62 -18.19 4.40 2.34
C ASP A 62 -17.71 5.11 1.07
N GLU A 63 -17.28 6.36 1.16
CA GLU A 63 -16.74 7.12 0.02
C GLU A 63 -15.44 6.51 -0.53
N MET A 64 -14.71 5.77 0.30
CA MET A 64 -13.50 5.03 -0.11
C MET A 64 -13.81 3.77 -0.94
N LYS A 65 -15.04 3.25 -0.91
CA LYS A 65 -15.44 2.07 -1.68
C LYS A 65 -15.61 2.38 -3.15
N ASP A 66 -16.10 3.57 -3.49
CA ASP A 66 -16.21 4.02 -4.88
C ASP A 66 -14.90 4.66 -5.35
N ARG A 67 -14.36 4.16 -6.46
CA ARG A 67 -13.15 4.67 -7.09
C ARG A 67 -13.27 6.14 -7.51
N SER A 68 -14.47 6.61 -7.86
CA SER A 68 -14.72 7.98 -8.31
C SER A 68 -14.52 9.00 -7.18
N THR A 69 -14.97 8.66 -5.98
CA THR A 69 -14.91 9.50 -4.78
C THR A 69 -13.70 9.22 -3.90
N ALA A 70 -13.10 8.02 -4.00
CA ALA A 70 -12.02 7.60 -3.10
C ALA A 70 -10.74 8.45 -3.18
N LYS A 71 -10.55 9.25 -4.24
CA LYS A 71 -9.42 10.20 -4.27
C LYS A 71 -9.71 11.39 -3.35
N ASP A 72 -10.86 12.02 -3.55
CA ASP A 72 -11.30 13.19 -2.78
C ASP A 72 -11.50 12.83 -1.30
N ALA A 73 -12.12 11.66 -1.02
CA ALA A 73 -12.25 11.14 0.33
C ALA A 73 -10.90 10.94 1.03
N ARG A 74 -9.86 10.46 0.31
CA ARG A 74 -8.49 10.34 0.87
C ARG A 74 -7.89 11.68 1.21
N GLU A 75 -8.05 12.68 0.35
CA GLU A 75 -7.50 14.02 0.55
C GLU A 75 -8.18 14.71 1.74
N LYS A 76 -9.51 14.60 1.85
CA LYS A 76 -10.29 15.13 2.98
C LYS A 76 -9.95 14.42 4.29
N MET A 77 -9.95 13.08 4.29
CA MET A 77 -9.58 12.29 5.45
C MET A 77 -8.17 12.65 5.95
N ASP A 78 -7.20 12.75 5.04
CA ASP A 78 -5.82 13.11 5.39
C ASP A 78 -5.71 14.53 5.98
N ALA A 79 -6.49 15.49 5.49
CA ALA A 79 -6.53 16.83 6.06
C ALA A 79 -7.12 16.84 7.49
N GLU A 80 -8.20 16.09 7.72
CA GLU A 80 -8.80 15.96 9.06
C GLU A 80 -7.84 15.26 10.04
N LEU A 81 -7.16 14.19 9.61
CA LEU A 81 -6.16 13.51 10.44
C LEU A 81 -5.01 14.46 10.83
N GLN A 82 -4.50 15.26 9.89
CA GLN A 82 -3.45 16.24 10.18
C GLN A 82 -3.88 17.30 11.20
N ALA A 83 -5.14 17.72 11.18
CA ALA A 83 -5.67 18.72 12.12
C ALA A 83 -5.72 18.23 13.58
N THR A 84 -5.76 16.92 13.80
CA THR A 84 -5.72 16.31 15.15
C THR A 84 -4.31 16.21 15.74
N LEU A 85 -3.27 16.44 14.94
CA LEU A 85 -1.88 16.27 15.34
C LEU A 85 -1.29 17.54 15.96
N THR A 86 -0.40 17.35 16.93
CA THR A 86 0.51 18.43 17.37
C THR A 86 1.55 18.74 16.29
N GLU A 87 2.20 19.90 16.36
CA GLU A 87 3.20 20.33 15.37
C GLU A 87 4.32 19.30 15.15
N ASN A 88 4.87 18.75 16.24
CA ASN A 88 5.93 17.73 16.18
C ASN A 88 5.44 16.41 15.53
N GLN A 89 4.19 16.02 15.81
CA GLN A 89 3.59 14.83 15.21
C GLN A 89 3.29 15.05 13.72
N LEU A 90 2.84 16.24 13.36
CA LEU A 90 2.56 16.62 11.98
C LEU A 90 3.83 16.61 11.12
N GLU A 91 4.95 17.10 11.63
CA GLU A 91 6.24 17.05 10.93
C GLU A 91 6.65 15.60 10.63
N THR A 92 6.58 14.73 11.64
CA THR A 92 6.87 13.29 11.52
C THR A 92 5.92 12.63 10.51
N TYR A 93 4.64 12.98 10.56
CA TYR A 93 3.62 12.48 9.64
C TYR A 93 3.94 12.86 8.20
N ILE A 94 4.24 14.13 7.93
CA ILE A 94 4.58 14.63 6.59
C ILE A 94 5.86 13.98 6.07
N GLU A 95 6.89 13.83 6.90
CA GLU A 95 8.14 13.19 6.50
C GLU A 95 7.91 11.71 6.13
N SER A 96 7.17 10.97 6.95
CA SER A 96 6.82 9.57 6.67
C SER A 96 6.01 9.42 5.36
N LYS A 97 5.12 10.38 5.08
CA LYS A 97 4.32 10.42 3.84
C LYS A 97 5.21 10.64 2.62
N LYS A 98 6.13 11.61 2.68
CA LYS A 98 7.12 11.87 1.61
C LYS A 98 8.00 10.65 1.34
N LYS A 99 8.49 9.98 2.38
CA LYS A 99 9.30 8.74 2.25
C LYS A 99 8.52 7.63 1.53
N ARG A 100 7.23 7.47 1.84
CA ARG A 100 6.36 6.48 1.18
C ARG A 100 6.10 6.80 -0.29
N GLU A 101 5.97 8.09 -0.61
CA GLU A 101 5.76 8.55 -1.98
C GLU A 101 7.03 8.39 -2.83
N SER A 102 8.19 8.76 -2.30
CA SER A 102 9.48 8.61 -2.99
C SER A 102 9.90 7.15 -3.17
N SER A 103 9.46 6.25 -2.28
CA SER A 103 9.76 4.82 -2.37
C SER A 103 8.89 4.05 -3.38
N ARG A 104 7.89 4.68 -4.00
CA ARG A 104 7.09 4.03 -5.05
C ARG A 104 7.95 3.93 -6.32
N PRO A 105 8.22 2.72 -6.85
CA PRO A 105 8.97 2.58 -8.09
C PRO A 105 8.23 3.32 -9.20
N ALA A 106 8.95 4.19 -9.91
CA ALA A 106 8.41 4.91 -11.05
C ALA A 106 7.72 3.91 -12.00
N ARG A 107 6.41 4.06 -12.20
CA ARG A 107 5.69 3.24 -13.17
C ARG A 107 6.33 3.50 -14.52
N LYS A 108 7.09 2.53 -15.06
CA LYS A 108 7.63 2.61 -16.43
C LYS A 108 6.47 3.00 -17.37
N PRO A 109 6.68 3.97 -18.29
CA PRO A 109 5.68 4.28 -19.28
C PRO A 109 5.34 3.00 -20.06
N ARG A 110 4.04 2.69 -20.17
CA ARG A 110 3.58 1.69 -21.13
C ARG A 110 3.69 2.36 -22.50
N ASN A 111 4.74 2.02 -23.25
CA ASN A 111 4.80 2.24 -24.69
C ASN A 111 3.85 1.27 -25.40
#